data_AF-A0A8J4QLV8-F1
#
_entry.id   AF-A0A8J4QLV8-F1
#
_cell.length_a   1.000
_cell.length_b   1.000
_cell.length_c   1.000
_cell.angle_alpha   90.00
_cell.angle_beta   90.00
_cell.angle_gamma   90.00
#
_symmetry.space_group_name_H-M   'P 1'
#
loop_
_entity.id
_entity.type
_entity.pdbx_description
1 polymer ?
#
loop_
_entity_poly.entity_id
_entity_poly.type
_entity_poly.pdbx_seq_one_letter_code
_entity_poly.pdbx_strand_id
1 'polypeptide(L)'
;MAPDVFKHRRYDKKVDVFSFATILYEMLEGDPPLANLEPYEAAKYVSEGNRPTFRSKGYTPELRELTEQCWAHDMNQRPPFLDILKRLEKIKENLPNDHHWNIFNT
;
A
#
# COMPACT_ATOMS: atom_id res chain seq x y z
N MET A 1 7.96 -1.89 -7.47
CA MET A 1 8.41 -0.58 -7.99
C MET A 1 7.22 0.20 -8.54
N ALA A 2 7.18 1.53 -8.37
CA ALA A 2 6.10 2.37 -8.90
C ALA A 2 6.04 2.32 -10.45
N PRO A 3 4.85 2.33 -11.08
CA PRO A 3 4.70 2.28 -12.54
C PRO A 3 5.46 3.36 -13.29
N ASP A 4 5.50 4.58 -12.74
CA ASP A 4 6.12 5.75 -13.38
C ASP A 4 7.64 5.63 -13.43
N VAL A 5 8.23 5.05 -12.39
CA VAL A 5 9.67 4.75 -12.33
C VAL A 5 10.01 3.64 -13.34
N PHE A 6 9.23 2.55 -13.34
CA PHE A 6 9.43 1.43 -14.28
C PHE A 6 9.34 1.87 -15.75
N LYS A 7 8.38 2.74 -16.06
CA LYS A 7 8.16 3.27 -17.42
C LYS A 7 9.07 4.44 -17.77
N HIS A 8 10.04 4.80 -16.92
CA HIS A 8 10.96 5.93 -17.13
C HIS A 8 10.23 7.25 -17.41
N ARG A 9 9.07 7.46 -16.77
CA ARG A 9 8.28 8.68 -16.86
C ARG A 9 8.79 9.70 -15.85
N ARG A 10 8.46 10.98 -16.04
CA ARG A 10 8.70 12.00 -15.02
C ARG A 10 7.92 11.62 -13.75
N TYR A 11 8.59 11.66 -12.61
CA TYR A 11 7.99 11.34 -11.31
C TYR A 11 8.40 12.34 -10.23
N ASP A 12 7.67 12.32 -9.12
CA ASP A 12 7.96 13.08 -7.90
C ASP A 12 7.92 12.17 -6.67
N LYS A 13 7.89 12.76 -5.46
CA LYS A 13 7.80 12.05 -4.16
C LYS A 13 6.60 11.11 -4.01
N LYS A 14 5.60 11.14 -4.91
CA LYS A 14 4.47 10.19 -4.91
C LYS A 14 4.87 8.77 -5.33
N VAL A 15 6.10 8.57 -5.81
CA VAL A 15 6.66 7.22 -5.97
C VAL A 15 6.93 6.56 -4.63
N ASP A 16 7.28 7.36 -3.61
CA ASP A 16 7.51 6.85 -2.24
C ASP A 16 6.18 6.47 -1.58
N VAL A 17 5.09 7.17 -1.90
CA VAL A 17 3.73 6.78 -1.47
C VAL A 17 3.34 5.42 -2.04
N PHE A 18 3.73 5.13 -3.28
CA PHE A 18 3.51 3.82 -3.87
C PHE A 18 4.32 2.73 -3.14
N SER A 19 5.60 3.00 -2.85
CA SER A 19 6.45 2.07 -2.09
C SER A 19 5.92 1.84 -0.67
N PHE A 20 5.39 2.89 -0.03
CA PHE A 20 4.70 2.77 1.26
C PHE A 20 3.51 1.81 1.18
N ALA A 21 2.69 1.90 0.14
CA ALA A 21 1.56 0.98 -0.07
C ALA A 21 2.01 -0.48 -0.22
N THR A 22 3.15 -0.73 -0.87
CA THR A 22 3.69 -2.11 -0.99
C THR A 22 4.15 -2.67 0.35
N ILE A 23 4.75 -1.84 1.20
CA ILE A 23 5.12 -2.23 2.58
C ILE A 23 3.86 -2.48 3.41
N LEU A 24 2.87 -1.59 3.31
CA LEU A 24 1.61 -1.75 4.03
C LEU A 24 0.91 -3.05 3.61
N TYR A 25 0.83 -3.35 2.31
CA TYR A 25 0.32 -4.62 1.82
C TYR A 25 1.06 -5.82 2.43
N GLU A 26 2.40 -5.80 2.43
CA GLU A 26 3.22 -6.87 3.01
C GLU A 26 2.94 -7.07 4.50
N MET A 27 2.78 -5.97 5.26
CA MET A 27 2.37 -6.05 6.66
C MET A 27 0.99 -6.72 6.81
N LEU A 28 0.02 -6.33 5.97
CA LEU A 28 -1.37 -6.81 6.00
C LEU A 28 -1.51 -8.30 5.63
N GLU A 29 -0.69 -8.77 4.69
CA GLU A 29 -0.76 -10.12 4.14
C GLU A 29 0.30 -11.07 4.72
N GLY A 30 1.34 -10.53 5.37
CA GLY A 30 2.46 -11.28 5.93
C GLY A 30 3.45 -11.80 4.90
N ASP A 31 3.34 -11.39 3.64
CA ASP A 31 4.16 -11.84 2.51
C ASP A 31 4.34 -10.71 1.49
N PRO A 32 5.51 -10.55 0.85
CA PRO A 32 5.72 -9.52 -0.14
C PRO A 32 4.71 -9.57 -1.30
N PRO A 33 4.30 -8.41 -1.86
CA PRO A 33 3.41 -8.39 -3.01
C PRO A 33 4.05 -9.11 -4.20
N LEU A 34 3.31 -10.07 -4.76
CA LEU A 34 3.73 -10.84 -5.95
C LEU A 34 5.03 -11.65 -5.72
N ALA A 35 5.23 -12.20 -4.51
CA ALA A 35 6.42 -12.98 -4.14
C ALA A 35 6.73 -14.19 -5.04
N ASN A 36 5.75 -14.64 -5.83
CA ASN A 36 5.89 -15.74 -6.78
C ASN A 36 6.41 -15.33 -8.18
N LEU A 37 6.69 -14.03 -8.40
CA LEU A 37 7.20 -13.50 -9.65
C LEU A 37 8.62 -12.97 -9.47
N GLU A 38 9.44 -13.06 -10.53
CA GLU A 38 10.73 -12.39 -10.52
C GLU A 38 10.56 -10.86 -10.43
N PRO A 39 11.51 -10.12 -9.82
CA PRO A 39 11.33 -8.69 -9.54
C PRO A 39 10.97 -7.84 -10.76
N TYR A 40 11.55 -8.16 -11.92
CA TYR A 40 11.24 -7.48 -13.18
C TYR A 40 9.81 -7.78 -13.66
N GLU A 41 9.38 -9.03 -13.57
CA GLU A 41 8.03 -9.46 -13.98
C GLU A 41 6.96 -8.85 -13.07
N ALA A 42 7.21 -8.81 -11.75
CA ALA A 42 6.34 -8.15 -10.79
C ALA A 42 6.21 -6.65 -11.11
N ALA A 43 7.32 -5.96 -11.40
CA ALA A 43 7.30 -4.55 -11.78
C ALA A 43 6.54 -4.32 -13.09
N LYS A 44 6.73 -5.19 -14.10
CA LYS A 44 6.00 -5.14 -15.37
C LYS A 44 4.49 -5.33 -15.15
N TYR A 45 4.10 -6.37 -14.42
CA TYR A 45 2.71 -6.69 -14.10
C TYR A 45 1.99 -5.52 -13.42
N VAL A 46 2.65 -4.89 -12.44
CA VAL A 46 2.17 -3.69 -11.74
C VAL A 46 2.05 -2.49 -12.68
N SER A 47 3.01 -2.33 -13.61
CA SER A 47 3.03 -1.26 -14.59
C SER A 47 1.86 -1.33 -15.59
N GLU A 48 1.32 -2.53 -15.82
CA GLU A 48 0.16 -2.79 -16.67
C GLU A 48 -1.18 -2.51 -15.96
N GLY A 49 -1.13 -2.12 -14.67
CA GLY A 49 -2.32 -1.74 -13.89
C GLY A 49 -2.79 -2.82 -12.93
N ASN A 50 -2.18 -4.00 -12.95
CA ASN A 50 -2.55 -5.08 -12.05
C ASN A 50 -2.05 -4.85 -10.62
N ARG A 51 -2.73 -5.42 -9.63
CA ARG A 51 -2.38 -5.33 -8.20
C ARG A 51 -2.55 -6.71 -7.55
N PRO A 52 -1.79 -7.03 -6.49
CA PRO A 52 -1.98 -8.27 -5.77
C PRO A 52 -3.34 -8.28 -5.05
N THR A 53 -3.93 -9.47 -4.96
CA THR A 53 -5.21 -9.66 -4.26
C THR A 53 -4.96 -9.81 -2.77
N PHE A 54 -5.71 -9.03 -1.99
CA PHE A 54 -5.78 -9.19 -0.55
C PHE A 54 -6.49 -10.50 -0.15
N ARG A 55 -5.85 -11.35 0.64
CA ARG A 55 -6.36 -12.65 1.11
C ARG A 55 -6.65 -12.65 2.60
N SER A 56 -5.88 -11.89 3.38
CA SER A 56 -6.08 -11.79 4.83
C SER A 56 -7.40 -11.07 5.13
N LYS A 57 -8.05 -11.46 6.23
CA LYS A 57 -9.26 -10.83 6.76
C LYS A 57 -9.02 -10.13 8.10
N GLY A 58 -7.77 -10.08 8.53
CA GLY A 58 -7.39 -9.62 9.87
C GLY A 58 -7.32 -8.10 10.04
N TYR A 59 -7.48 -7.33 8.97
CA TYR A 59 -7.33 -5.87 9.00
C TYR A 59 -8.65 -5.16 8.69
N THR A 60 -8.72 -3.87 8.99
CA THR A 60 -9.92 -3.05 8.77
C THR A 60 -10.10 -2.69 7.29
N PRO A 61 -11.33 -2.60 6.77
CA PRO A 61 -11.60 -2.15 5.40
C PRO A 61 -10.90 -0.82 5.06
N GLU A 62 -10.82 0.10 6.02
CA GLU A 62 -10.20 1.41 5.87
C GLU A 62 -8.69 1.34 5.60
N LEU A 63 -7.99 0.35 6.17
CA LEU A 63 -6.56 0.11 5.88
C LEU A 63 -6.37 -0.40 4.46
N ARG A 64 -7.24 -1.30 4.01
CA ARG A 64 -7.23 -1.77 2.63
C ARG A 64 -7.49 -0.63 1.66
N GLU A 65 -8.53 0.16 1.87
CA GLU A 65 -8.85 1.32 1.03
C GLU A 65 -7.71 2.34 0.99
N LEU A 66 -7.05 2.60 2.14
CA LEU A 66 -5.88 3.47 2.20
C LEU A 66 -4.73 2.91 1.36
N THR A 67 -4.44 1.61 1.51
CA THR A 67 -3.40 0.91 0.72
C THR A 67 -3.73 1.02 -0.77
N GLU A 68 -4.99 0.80 -1.13
CA GLU A 68 -5.47 0.85 -2.50
C GLU A 68 -5.34 2.23 -3.14
N GLN A 69 -5.54 3.30 -2.37
CA GLN A 69 -5.31 4.67 -2.83
C GLN A 69 -3.81 5.01 -2.96
N CYS A 70 -2.98 4.56 -2.01
CA CYS A 70 -1.54 4.84 -2.02
C CYS A 70 -0.81 4.22 -3.22
N TRP A 71 -1.25 3.07 -3.74
CA TRP A 71 -0.70 2.46 -4.95
C TRP A 71 -1.51 2.73 -6.23
N ALA A 72 -2.33 3.79 -6.26
CA ALA A 72 -3.11 4.14 -7.44
C ALA A 72 -2.22 4.24 -8.70
N HIS A 73 -2.75 3.82 -9.85
CA HIS A 73 -2.00 3.85 -11.11
C HIS A 73 -1.61 5.29 -11.47
N ASP A 74 -2.58 6.20 -11.45
CA ASP A 74 -2.34 7.63 -11.60
C ASP A 74 -1.69 8.19 -10.33
N MET A 75 -0.51 8.80 -10.50
CA MET A 75 0.26 9.43 -9.44
C MET A 75 -0.49 10.55 -8.73
N ASN A 76 -1.38 11.26 -9.43
CA ASN A 76 -2.16 12.37 -8.87
C ASN A 76 -3.25 11.89 -7.90
N GLN A 77 -3.69 10.64 -8.04
CA GLN A 77 -4.69 10.04 -7.15
C GLN A 77 -4.09 9.53 -5.83
N ARG A 78 -2.76 9.43 -5.75
CA ARG A 78 -2.08 8.99 -4.53
C ARG A 78 -2.15 10.13 -3.50
N PRO A 79 -2.59 9.90 -2.26
CA PRO A 79 -2.64 10.95 -1.23
C PRO A 79 -1.23 11.42 -0.84
N PRO A 80 -1.04 12.67 -0.39
CA PRO A 80 0.22 13.08 0.25
C PRO A 80 0.36 12.41 1.63
N PHE A 81 1.61 12.23 2.10
CA PHE A 81 1.86 11.57 3.40
C PHE A 81 1.15 12.21 4.59
N LEU A 82 0.94 13.53 4.59
CA LEU A 82 0.16 14.20 5.65
C LEU A 82 -1.28 13.68 5.74
N ASP A 83 -1.91 13.38 4.60
CA ASP A 83 -3.28 12.85 4.59
C ASP A 83 -3.29 11.35 4.93
N ILE A 84 -2.24 10.61 4.54
CA ILE A 84 -2.04 9.22 4.95
C ILE A 84 -1.95 9.13 6.47
N LEU A 85 -1.13 9.98 7.11
CA LEU A 85 -0.97 10.01 8.56
C LEU A 85 -2.29 10.28 9.29
N LYS A 86 -3.03 11.32 8.88
CA LYS A 86 -4.35 11.63 9.45
C LYS A 86 -5.32 10.46 9.33
N ARG A 87 -5.30 9.76 8.19
CA ARG A 87 -6.15 8.56 7.99
C ARG A 87 -5.73 7.42 8.90
N LEU A 88 -4.43 7.16 9.06
CA LEU A 88 -3.91 6.13 9.96
C LEU A 88 -4.23 6.42 11.43
N GLU A 89 -4.11 7.67 11.86
CA GLU A 89 -4.50 8.11 13.21
C GLU A 89 -5.98 7.85 13.47
N LYS A 90 -6.86 8.24 12.53
CA LYS A 90 -8.29 7.96 12.61
C LYS A 90 -8.59 6.46 12.63
N ILE A 91 -7.89 5.66 11.83
CA ILE A 91 -8.04 4.20 11.86
C ILE A 91 -7.67 3.68 13.25
N LYS A 92 -6.53 4.10 13.79
CA LYS A 92 -6.05 3.70 15.12
C LYS A 92 -7.07 4.01 16.22
N GLU A 93 -7.67 5.20 16.20
CA GLU A 93 -8.70 5.60 17.18
C GLU A 93 -9.96 4.72 17.14
N ASN A 94 -10.29 4.15 15.98
CA ASN A 94 -11.49 3.32 15.79
C ASN A 94 -11.21 1.83 15.95
N LEU A 95 -9.95 1.43 16.22
CA LEU A 95 -9.62 0.03 16.42
C LEU A 95 -10.15 -0.46 17.79
N PRO A 96 -10.80 -1.63 17.86
CA PRO A 96 -11.26 -2.21 19.13
C PRO A 96 -10.08 -2.52 20.06
N ASN A 97 -10.20 -2.27 21.37
CA ASN A 97 -9.15 -2.56 22.36
C ASN A 97 -8.65 -4.03 22.40
N ASP A 98 -9.38 -4.97 21.79
CA ASP A 98 -9.04 -6.41 21.70
C ASP A 98 -8.61 -6.83 20.29
N HIS A 99 -7.95 -5.94 19.54
CA HIS A 99 -7.41 -6.29 18.22
C HIS A 99 -6.06 -7.03 18.33
N HIS A 100 -5.84 -8.06 17.50
CA HIS A 100 -4.58 -8.82 17.49
C HIS A 100 -3.37 -8.03 16.94
N TRP A 101 -3.61 -6.88 16.30
CA TRP A 101 -2.58 -6.05 15.69
C TRP A 101 -1.83 -5.17 16.71
N ASN A 102 -0.88 -5.73 17.46
CA ASN A 102 -0.08 -4.99 18.45
C ASN A 102 0.80 -3.84 17.89
N ILE A 103 0.64 -3.40 16.63
CA ILE A 103 1.43 -2.33 15.99
C ILE A 103 1.35 -1.01 16.76
N PHE A 104 0.29 -0.81 17.56
CA PHE A 104 0.01 0.46 18.23
C PHE A 104 0.20 0.43 19.75
N ASN A 105 0.64 -0.70 20.32
CA ASN A 105 0.93 -0.81 21.75
C ASN A 105 2.39 -0.41 22.00
N THR A 106 2.58 0.82 22.49
CA THR A 106 3.81 1.33 23.13
C THR A 106 3.45 1.89 24.49
#